data_AF-X1IB91-F1
#
_entry.id   AF-X1IB91-F1
#
_cell.length_a   1.000
_cell.length_b   1.000
_cell.length_c   1.000
_cell.angle_alpha   90.00
_cell.angle_beta   90.00
_cell.angle_gamma   90.00
#
_symmetry.space_group_name_H-M   'P 1'
#
loop_
_entity.id
_entity.type
_entity.pdbx_description
1 polymer ?
#
loop_
_entity_poly.entity_id
_entity_poly.type
_entity_poly.pdbx_seq_one_letter_code
_entity_poly.pdbx_strand_id
1 'polypeptide(L)'
;WRTYSLLTRCENAFRNMKSPLCERPIFHQLKRRVQTHIFLCILAYHLLVAIEKTLLDEGIHTSWLTVKDTLKTHQVATVILATTSGEILKIRKGVNAEPKHLEIYKSLKISSEIMKPVKTWHGI
;
A
#
# COMPACT_ATOMS: atom_id res chain seq x y z
N TRP A 1 -1.62 -10.29 -29.91
CA TRP A 1 -1.53 -8.96 -29.27
C TRP A 1 -2.22 -8.88 -27.91
N ARG A 2 -3.54 -9.15 -27.79
CA ARG A 2 -4.27 -9.08 -26.51
C ARG A 2 -3.65 -9.88 -25.35
N THR A 3 -3.18 -11.10 -25.61
CA THR A 3 -2.54 -11.97 -24.59
C THR A 3 -1.22 -11.38 -24.07
N TYR A 4 -0.40 -10.80 -24.97
CA TYR A 4 0.86 -10.16 -24.58
C TYR A 4 0.60 -8.90 -23.74
N SER A 5 -0.36 -8.06 -24.14
CA SER A 5 -0.75 -6.88 -23.36
C SER A 5 -1.29 -7.24 -21.98
N LEU A 6 -2.06 -8.33 -21.86
CA LEU A 6 -2.52 -8.84 -20.57
C LEU A 6 -1.36 -9.30 -19.68
N LEU A 7 -0.41 -10.05 -20.24
CA LEU A 7 0.75 -10.52 -19.49
C LEU A 7 1.59 -9.35 -18.95
N THR A 8 1.86 -8.34 -19.78
CA THR A 8 2.56 -7.11 -19.35
C THR A 8 1.80 -6.38 -18.23
N ARG A 9 0.46 -6.31 -18.30
CA ARG A 9 -0.35 -5.71 -17.24
C ARG A 9 -0.28 -6.52 -15.95
N CYS A 10 -0.30 -7.85 -16.04
CA CYS A 10 -0.14 -8.73 -14.88
C CYS A 10 1.24 -8.59 -14.22
N GLU A 11 2.31 -8.54 -15.01
CA GLU A 11 3.66 -8.32 -14.50
C GLU A 11 3.83 -6.94 -13.86
N ASN A 12 3.25 -5.90 -14.47
CA ASN A 12 3.24 -4.55 -13.90
C ASN A 12 2.44 -4.48 -12.59
N ALA A 13 1.29 -5.16 -12.52
CA ALA A 13 0.51 -5.25 -11.29
C ALA A 13 1.30 -5.91 -10.17
N PHE A 14 1.96 -7.03 -10.47
CA PHE A 14 2.83 -7.72 -9.52
C PHE A 14 4.00 -6.86 -9.08
N ARG A 15 4.68 -6.18 -10.02
CA ARG A 15 5.77 -5.23 -9.72
C ARG A 15 5.31 -4.11 -8.79
N ASN A 16 4.10 -3.59 -9.03
CA ASN A 16 3.51 -2.54 -8.21
C ASN A 16 3.26 -2.99 -6.76
N MET A 17 2.88 -4.26 -6.56
CA MET A 17 2.69 -4.87 -5.23
C MET A 17 4.02 -5.32 -4.58
N LYS A 18 5.01 -5.74 -5.37
CA LYS A 18 6.34 -6.15 -4.87
C LYS A 18 7.24 -4.99 -4.48
N SER A 19 7.14 -3.85 -5.15
CA SER A 19 7.96 -2.67 -4.86
C SER A 19 7.96 -2.25 -3.37
N PRO A 20 6.85 -2.31 -2.62
CA PRO A 20 6.85 -2.10 -1.16
C PRO A 20 7.23 -3.33 -0.32
N LEU A 21 7.23 -4.55 -0.87
CA LEU A 21 7.45 -5.80 -0.13
C LEU A 21 8.92 -6.28 -0.12
N CYS A 22 9.85 -5.60 -0.81
CA CYS A 22 11.29 -5.91 -0.81
C CYS A 22 11.66 -7.41 -0.98
N GLU A 23 10.82 -8.21 -1.64
CA GLU A 23 11.12 -9.60 -1.92
C GLU A 23 12.03 -9.69 -3.14
N ARG A 24 13.27 -10.12 -2.93
CA ARG A 24 14.34 -10.24 -3.93
C ARG A 24 13.85 -10.88 -5.26
N PRO A 25 14.43 -10.51 -6.42
CA PRO A 25 14.11 -11.13 -7.70
C PRO A 25 14.36 -12.63 -7.60
N ILE A 26 13.30 -13.43 -7.72
CA ILE A 26 13.46 -14.88 -7.89
C ILE A 26 13.83 -15.07 -9.35
N PHE A 27 15.09 -15.33 -9.63
CA PHE A 27 15.49 -15.81 -10.96
C PHE A 27 14.83 -17.18 -11.17
N HIS A 28 13.82 -17.22 -12.03
CA HIS A 28 12.95 -18.40 -12.23
C HIS A 28 13.62 -19.41 -13.16
N GLN A 29 14.50 -20.24 -12.63
CA GLN A 29 15.14 -21.32 -13.40
C GLN A 29 14.43 -22.68 -13.26
N LEU A 30 13.41 -22.80 -12.39
CA LEU A 30 12.66 -24.05 -12.14
C LEU A 30 11.18 -23.88 -12.51
N LYS A 31 10.64 -24.78 -13.34
CA LYS A 31 9.27 -24.78 -13.90
C LYS A 31 8.17 -24.47 -12.86
N ARG A 32 8.26 -25.03 -11.66
CA ARG A 32 7.32 -24.80 -10.55
C ARG A 32 7.28 -23.33 -10.10
N ARG A 33 8.43 -22.67 -9.99
CA ARG A 33 8.50 -21.27 -9.54
C ARG A 33 7.89 -20.33 -10.59
N VAL A 34 8.06 -20.63 -11.88
CA VAL A 34 7.44 -19.88 -12.99
C VAL A 34 5.91 -19.93 -12.88
N GLN A 35 5.33 -21.10 -12.66
CA GLN A 35 3.87 -21.26 -12.50
C GLN A 35 3.33 -20.45 -11.30
N THR A 36 3.99 -20.54 -10.15
CA THR A 36 3.61 -19.74 -8.97
C THR A 36 3.70 -18.24 -9.24
N HIS A 37 4.74 -17.78 -9.93
CA HIS A 37 4.90 -16.38 -10.28
C HIS A 37 3.78 -15.87 -11.19
N ILE A 38 3.44 -16.62 -12.25
CA ILE A 38 2.33 -16.28 -13.14
C ILE A 38 1.02 -16.19 -12.35
N PHE A 39 0.76 -17.16 -11.47
CA PHE A 39 -0.43 -17.15 -10.62
C PHE A 39 -0.49 -15.90 -9.73
N LEU A 40 0.60 -15.56 -9.04
CA LEU A 40 0.68 -14.36 -8.22
C LEU A 40 0.53 -13.07 -9.04
N CYS A 41 1.06 -13.02 -10.26
CA CYS A 41 0.88 -11.88 -11.17
C CYS A 41 -0.59 -11.69 -11.58
N ILE A 42 -1.28 -12.79 -11.86
CA ILE A 42 -2.71 -12.77 -12.19
C ILE A 42 -3.52 -12.32 -10.97
N LEU A 43 -3.23 -12.85 -9.78
CA LEU A 43 -3.90 -12.44 -8.55
C LEU A 43 -3.69 -10.95 -8.25
N ALA A 44 -2.45 -10.46 -8.43
CA ALA A 44 -2.10 -9.05 -8.32
C ALA A 44 -2.97 -8.18 -9.22
N TYR A 45 -3.04 -8.56 -10.50
CA TYR A 45 -3.81 -7.84 -11.50
C TYR A 45 -5.28 -7.76 -11.13
N HIS A 46 -5.89 -8.88 -10.72
CA HIS A 46 -7.28 -8.90 -10.30
C HIS A 46 -7.53 -8.00 -9.09
N LEU A 47 -6.61 -7.97 -8.12
CA LEU A 47 -6.72 -7.05 -6.98
C LEU A 47 -6.70 -5.59 -7.43
N LEU A 48 -5.74 -5.20 -8.29
CA LEU A 48 -5.65 -3.82 -8.77
C LEU A 48 -6.89 -3.41 -9.56
N VAL A 49 -7.37 -4.28 -10.46
CA VAL A 49 -8.60 -4.04 -11.23
C VAL A 49 -9.82 -3.97 -10.33
N ALA A 50 -9.90 -4.80 -9.28
CA ALA A 50 -11.01 -4.74 -8.32
C ALA A 50 -11.02 -3.41 -7.56
N ILE A 51 -9.86 -2.90 -7.15
CA ILE A 51 -9.75 -1.58 -6.49
C ILE A 51 -10.19 -0.47 -7.45
N GLU A 52 -9.64 -0.43 -8.67
CA GLU A 52 -10.02 0.57 -9.68
C GLU A 52 -11.51 0.51 -10.03
N LYS A 53 -12.07 -0.69 -10.17
CA LYS A 53 -13.50 -0.89 -10.47
C LYS A 53 -14.39 -0.42 -9.33
N THR A 54 -14.00 -0.71 -8.08
CA THR A 54 -14.75 -0.28 -6.89
C THR A 54 -14.79 1.25 -6.81
N LEU A 55 -13.65 1.90 -7.06
CA LEU A 55 -13.58 3.37 -7.09
C LEU A 55 -14.40 3.95 -8.25
N LEU A 56 -14.33 3.34 -9.43
CA LEU A 56 -15.12 3.75 -10.58
C LEU A 56 -16.63 3.65 -10.33
N ASP A 57 -17.09 2.60 -9.66
CA ASP A 57 -18.51 2.40 -9.31
C ASP A 57 -19.04 3.43 -8.32
N GLU A 58 -18.17 4.00 -7.50
CA GLU A 58 -18.44 5.12 -6.60
C GLU A 58 -18.23 6.50 -7.32
N GLY A 59 -17.98 6.51 -8.63
CA GLY A 59 -17.80 7.71 -9.44
C GLY A 59 -16.39 8.31 -9.45
N ILE A 60 -15.41 7.62 -8.85
CA ILE A 60 -14.02 8.08 -8.79
C ILE A 60 -13.24 7.51 -9.99
N HIS A 61 -13.03 8.36 -10.99
CA HIS A 61 -12.25 8.03 -12.18
C HIS A 61 -10.75 8.16 -11.91
N THR A 62 -10.09 7.06 -11.56
CA THR A 62 -8.68 7.04 -11.19
C THR A 62 -7.97 5.77 -11.66
N SER A 63 -6.63 5.78 -11.60
CA SER A 63 -5.79 4.60 -11.85
C SER A 63 -5.15 4.12 -10.56
N TRP A 64 -4.74 2.86 -10.50
CA TRP A 64 -4.00 2.32 -9.37
C TRP A 64 -2.75 3.13 -9.02
N LEU A 65 -2.04 3.65 -10.02
CA LEU A 65 -0.86 4.50 -9.79
C LEU A 65 -1.23 5.76 -9.03
N THR A 66 -2.31 6.42 -9.45
CA THR A 66 -2.82 7.64 -8.79
C THR A 66 -3.31 7.34 -7.37
N VAL A 67 -4.03 6.23 -7.17
CA VAL A 67 -4.46 5.77 -5.83
C VAL A 67 -3.25 5.54 -4.94
N LYS A 68 -2.25 4.81 -5.43
CA LYS A 68 -1.01 4.51 -4.71
C LYS A 68 -0.25 5.78 -4.35
N ASP A 69 -0.08 6.71 -5.28
CA ASP A 69 0.61 7.98 -5.04
C ASP A 69 -0.12 8.85 -4.03
N THR A 70 -1.46 8.86 -4.09
CA THR A 70 -2.30 9.57 -3.12
C THR A 70 -2.18 8.96 -1.73
N LEU A 71 -2.23 7.63 -1.60
CA LEU A 71 -2.13 6.98 -0.29
C LEU A 71 -0.69 6.99 0.27
N LYS A 72 0.33 7.15 -0.56
CA LYS A 72 1.75 7.18 -0.15
C LYS A 72 2.06 8.33 0.82
N THR A 73 1.30 9.42 0.80
CA THR A 73 1.45 10.55 1.72
C THR A 73 0.83 10.29 3.10
N HIS A 74 -0.03 9.28 3.23
CA HIS A 74 -0.62 8.89 4.50
C HIS A 74 0.29 7.89 5.25
N GLN A 75 1.20 8.41 6.07
CA GLN A 75 2.29 7.63 6.69
C GLN A 75 2.19 7.53 8.22
N VAL A 76 3.00 6.64 8.80
CA VAL A 76 3.22 6.55 10.25
C VAL A 76 4.45 7.37 10.63
N ALA A 77 4.28 8.28 11.57
CA ALA A 77 5.35 9.11 12.11
C ALA A 77 5.63 8.78 13.59
N THR A 78 6.85 9.07 14.03
CA THR A 78 7.21 9.04 15.45
C THR A 78 7.49 10.47 15.90
N VAL A 79 6.66 11.00 16.80
CA VAL A 79 6.86 12.29 17.45
C VAL A 79 7.73 12.08 18.68
N ILE A 80 8.80 12.85 18.82
CA ILE A 80 9.70 12.81 19.98
C ILE A 80 9.53 14.12 20.74
N LEU A 81 9.17 14.02 22.01
CA LEU A 81 8.96 15.14 22.92
C LEU A 81 9.96 15.03 24.07
N ALA A 82 10.86 16.00 24.17
CA ALA A 82 11.73 16.14 25.34
C ALA A 82 10.96 16.87 26.45
N THR A 83 10.96 16.30 27.65
CA THR A 83 10.31 16.90 28.81
C THR A 83 11.30 17.72 29.64
N THR A 84 10.77 18.61 30.48
CA THR A 84 11.58 19.39 31.43
C THR A 84 12.21 18.54 32.53
N SER A 85 11.70 17.31 32.78
CA SER A 85 12.26 16.34 33.73
C SER A 85 13.44 15.53 33.16
N GLY A 86 13.81 15.75 31.89
CA GLY A 86 14.87 14.99 31.21
C GLY A 86 14.39 13.71 30.53
N GLU A 87 13.14 13.28 30.77
CA GLU A 87 12.55 12.10 30.13
C GLU A 87 12.17 12.40 28.67
N ILE A 88 12.24 11.38 27.82
CA ILE A 88 11.85 11.47 26.41
C ILE A 88 10.59 10.65 26.18
N LEU A 89 9.52 11.33 25.74
CA LEU A 89 8.29 10.69 25.27
C LEU A 89 8.36 10.49 23.75
N LYS A 90 8.27 9.24 23.31
CA LYS A 90 8.11 8.88 21.90
C LYS A 90 6.66 8.45 21.64
N ILE A 91 6.01 9.06 20.66
CA ILE A 91 4.65 8.73 20.23
C ILE A 91 4.70 8.27 18.78
N ARG A 92 4.48 6.98 18.53
CA ARG A 92 4.33 6.43 17.17
C ARG A 92 2.84 6.44 16.79
N LYS A 93 2.48 7.17 15.75
CA LYS A 93 1.08 7.31 15.29
C LYS A 93 0.98 7.46 13.78
N GLY A 94 -0.16 7.07 13.22
CA GLY A 94 -0.54 7.51 11.87
C GLY A 94 -0.70 9.03 11.82
N VAL A 95 -0.30 9.65 10.72
CA VAL A 95 -0.69 11.04 10.43
C VAL A 95 -2.19 11.09 10.12
N ASN A 96 -2.79 12.28 10.22
CA ASN A 96 -4.21 12.42 9.92
C ASN A 96 -4.45 12.26 8.41
N ALA A 97 -5.52 11.56 8.06
CA ALA A 97 -5.93 11.40 6.67
C ALA A 97 -6.42 12.74 6.09
N GLU A 98 -5.87 13.16 4.97
CA GLU A 98 -6.36 14.29 4.18
C GLU A 98 -7.69 13.94 3.47
N PRO A 99 -8.47 14.93 3.00
CA PRO A 99 -9.75 14.68 2.32
C PRO A 99 -9.67 13.65 1.19
N LYS A 100 -8.60 13.70 0.39
CA LYS A 100 -8.37 12.74 -0.71
C LYS A 100 -8.13 11.31 -0.22
N HIS A 101 -7.44 11.14 0.92
CA HIS A 101 -7.27 9.81 1.52
C HIS A 101 -8.61 9.28 2.02
N LEU A 102 -9.39 10.12 2.70
CA LEU A 102 -10.69 9.75 3.27
C LEU A 102 -11.68 9.31 2.20
N GLU A 103 -11.71 9.99 1.06
CA GLU A 103 -12.56 9.64 -0.08
C GLU A 103 -12.26 8.23 -0.61
N ILE A 104 -10.98 7.89 -0.75
CA ILE A 104 -10.53 6.55 -1.15
C ILE A 104 -10.92 5.50 -0.11
N TYR A 105 -10.63 5.74 1.17
CA TYR A 105 -10.96 4.79 2.24
C TYR A 105 -12.46 4.52 2.38
N LYS A 106 -13.27 5.58 2.28
CA LYS A 106 -14.73 5.49 2.32
C LYS A 106 -15.26 4.65 1.17
N SER A 107 -14.80 4.92 -0.05
CA SER A 107 -15.23 4.19 -1.26
C SER A 107 -14.84 2.71 -1.22
N LEU A 108 -13.66 2.41 -0.66
CA LEU A 108 -13.19 1.04 -0.45
C LEU A 108 -13.78 0.36 0.81
N LYS A 109 -14.59 1.07 1.61
CA LYS A 109 -15.19 0.58 2.86
C LYS A 109 -14.17 0.04 3.86
N ILE A 110 -13.02 0.71 3.96
CA ILE A 110 -11.94 0.36 4.88
C ILE A 110 -11.66 1.52 5.84
N SER A 111 -11.11 1.20 7.02
CA SER A 111 -10.76 2.23 8.01
C SER A 111 -9.61 3.10 7.51
N SER A 112 -9.72 4.41 7.72
CA SER A 112 -8.60 5.35 7.55
C SER A 112 -7.63 5.34 8.73
N GLU A 113 -7.94 4.66 9.84
CA GLU A 113 -7.02 4.51 10.97
C GLU A 113 -5.94 3.48 10.63
N ILE A 114 -4.72 3.95 10.34
CA ILE A 114 -3.58 3.05 10.01
C ILE A 114 -3.11 2.28 11.24
N MET A 115 -3.06 2.94 12.40
CA MET A 115 -2.65 2.32 13.66
C MET A 115 -3.13 3.11 14.88
N LYS A 116 -3.34 2.38 15.97
CA LYS A 116 -3.50 2.98 17.30
C LYS A 116 -2.19 3.62 17.76
N PRO A 117 -2.20 4.86 18.30
CA PRO A 117 -1.00 5.49 18.81
C PRO A 117 -0.33 4.69 19.92
N VAL A 118 0.99 4.47 19.80
CA VAL A 118 1.81 3.81 20.82
C VAL A 118 2.70 4.85 21.48
N LYS A 119 2.65 4.93 22.82
CA LYS A 119 3.45 5.85 23.63
C LYS A 119 4.51 5.07 24.39
N THR A 120 5.76 5.52 24.34
CA THR A 120 6.87 4.93 25.09
C THR A 120 7.70 6.02 25.76
N TRP A 121 7.98 5.83 27.05
CA TRP A 121 8.83 6.70 27.86
C TRP A 121 10.23 6.13 27.92
N HIS A 122 11.24 6.99 27.82
CA HIS A 122 12.64 6.64 27.98
C HIS A 122 13.24 7.59 29.01
N GLY A 123 13.86 7.03 30.05
CA GLY A 123 14.75 7.77 30.94
C GLY A 123 16.09 8.05 30.24
N ILE A 124 16.84 8.99 30.81
CA ILE A 124 18.26 9.18 30.48
C ILE A 124 19.07 7.99 31.01
#